data_AF-A0A6L9QHU9-F1
#
_entry.id   AF-A0A6L9QHU9-F1
#
_cell.length_a   1.000
_cell.length_b   1.000
_cell.length_c   1.000
_cell.angle_alpha   90.00
_cell.angle_beta   90.00
_cell.angle_gamma   90.00
#
_symmetry.space_group_name_H-M   'P 1'
#
loop_
_entity.id
_entity.type
_entity.pdbx_description
1 polymer ?
#
loop_
_entity_poly.entity_id
_entity_poly.type
_entity_poly.pdbx_seq_one_letter_code
_entity_poly.pdbx_strand_id
1 'polypeptide(L)'
;MTTLDTGRTAVPAPSPVPLARRVAAIGSVVAALIHYAVVPEHLSEWWAFAIFFSAIGMFQLIWAVLVHTGEERAVLLSGLAVNAGVLALWAVSRTSGLPFGPESGEAEAIGWLDVLSGAAELVLIAGILLTLYGPRRPHGAGAGDDADAERPAEPAEQSG
;
A
#
# COMPACT_ATOMS: atom_id res chain seq x y z
N MET A 1 -47.39 21.89 -14.16
CA MET A 1 -47.07 20.90 -13.10
C MET A 1 -45.64 20.45 -13.36
N THR A 2 -44.68 21.10 -12.71
CA THR A 2 -43.24 20.96 -13.01
C THR A 2 -42.65 19.95 -12.03
N THR A 3 -42.31 18.76 -12.51
CA THR A 3 -41.58 17.74 -11.75
C THR A 3 -40.09 18.10 -11.74
N LEU A 4 -39.55 18.46 -10.57
CA LEU A 4 -38.11 18.62 -10.40
C LEU A 4 -37.49 17.23 -10.17
N ASP A 5 -36.84 16.71 -11.21
CA ASP A 5 -35.98 15.53 -11.13
C ASP A 5 -34.80 15.85 -10.21
N THR A 6 -34.84 15.27 -9.00
CA THR A 6 -33.82 15.50 -7.97
C THR A 6 -32.74 14.44 -8.15
N GLY A 7 -31.90 14.63 -9.18
CA GLY A 7 -30.72 13.82 -9.43
C GLY A 7 -29.73 13.90 -8.27
N ARG A 8 -29.91 13.07 -7.24
CA ARG A 8 -28.95 12.87 -6.16
C ARG A 8 -27.73 12.19 -6.77
N THR A 9 -26.70 12.97 -7.09
CA THR A 9 -25.39 12.45 -7.48
C THR A 9 -24.81 11.69 -6.29
N ALA A 10 -24.90 10.37 -6.32
CA ALA A 10 -24.20 9.53 -5.34
C ALA A 10 -22.70 9.80 -5.50
N VAL A 11 -22.03 10.23 -4.43
CA VAL A 11 -20.56 10.39 -4.44
C VAL A 11 -19.96 9.01 -4.74
N PRO A 12 -19.23 8.84 -5.86
CA PRO A 12 -18.66 7.54 -6.20
C PRO A 12 -17.65 7.12 -5.13
N ALA A 13 -17.79 5.91 -4.60
CA ALA A 13 -16.84 5.35 -3.65
C ALA A 13 -15.42 5.34 -4.27
N PRO A 14 -14.38 5.72 -3.51
CA PRO A 14 -13.02 5.78 -4.03
C PRO A 14 -12.62 4.43 -4.63
N SER A 15 -11.85 4.46 -5.71
CA SER A 15 -11.33 3.23 -6.29
C SER A 15 -10.42 2.51 -5.27
N PRO A 16 -10.45 1.18 -5.21
CA PRO A 16 -9.76 0.42 -4.17
C PRO A 16 -8.23 0.54 -4.25
N VAL A 17 -7.68 0.77 -5.45
CA VAL A 17 -6.23 0.82 -5.69
C VAL A 17 -5.57 2.08 -5.07
N PRO A 18 -6.03 3.32 -5.33
CA PRO A 18 -5.50 4.49 -4.64
C PRO A 18 -5.68 4.44 -3.12
N LEU A 19 -6.80 3.88 -2.64
CA LEU A 19 -7.03 3.71 -1.21
C LEU A 19 -6.03 2.71 -0.59
N ALA A 20 -5.82 1.56 -1.22
CA ALA A 20 -4.87 0.54 -0.77
C ALA A 20 -3.43 1.10 -0.69
N ARG A 21 -3.01 1.89 -1.67
CA ARG A 21 -1.70 2.57 -1.66
C ARG A 21 -1.58 3.60 -0.53
N ARG A 22 -2.63 4.38 -0.26
CA ARG A 22 -2.64 5.33 0.88
C ARG A 22 -2.55 4.60 2.21
N VAL A 23 -3.31 3.53 2.38
CA VAL A 23 -3.25 2.67 3.57
C VAL A 23 -1.85 2.07 3.74
N ALA A 24 -1.24 1.59 2.65
CA ALA A 24 0.13 1.05 2.69
C ALA A 24 1.16 2.12 3.08
N ALA A 25 1.05 3.33 2.54
CA ALA A 25 1.93 4.45 2.89
C ALA A 25 1.79 4.83 4.38
N ILE A 26 0.56 4.89 4.91
CA ILE A 26 0.33 5.17 6.33
C ILE A 26 0.92 4.07 7.22
N GLY A 27 0.69 2.80 6.86
CA GLY A 27 1.30 1.67 7.56
C GLY A 27 2.83 1.76 7.57
N SER A 28 3.44 2.13 6.44
CA SER A 28 4.88 2.35 6.32
C SER A 28 5.38 3.44 7.27
N VAL A 29 4.69 4.57 7.35
CA VAL A 29 5.07 5.67 8.25
C VAL A 29 4.95 5.24 9.71
N VAL A 30 3.88 4.55 10.09
CA VAL A 30 3.70 4.06 11.47
C VAL A 30 4.82 3.09 11.85
N ALA A 31 5.13 2.10 11.00
CA ALA A 31 6.22 1.17 11.23
C ALA A 31 7.58 1.89 11.34
N ALA A 32 7.84 2.87 10.46
CA ALA A 32 9.09 3.64 10.49
C ALA A 32 9.28 4.39 11.81
N LEU A 33 8.22 5.02 12.32
CA LEU A 33 8.28 5.75 13.59
C LEU A 33 8.55 4.80 14.77
N ILE A 34 7.98 3.60 14.75
CA ILE A 34 8.23 2.59 15.78
C ILE A 34 9.67 2.08 15.71
N HIS A 35 10.18 1.79 14.51
CA HIS A 35 11.57 1.40 14.33
C HIS A 35 12.54 2.47 14.83
N TYR A 36 12.28 3.75 14.57
CA TYR A 36 13.08 4.82 15.16
C TYR A 36 12.93 4.95 16.67
N ALA A 37 11.73 4.71 17.21
CA ALA A 37 11.47 4.80 18.65
C ALA A 37 12.29 3.79 19.46
N VAL A 38 12.58 2.61 18.90
CA VAL A 38 13.37 1.56 19.58
C VAL A 38 14.88 1.72 19.40
N VAL A 39 15.36 2.65 18.56
CA VAL A 39 16.80 2.85 18.30
C VAL A 39 17.62 3.13 19.57
N PRO A 40 17.19 4.01 20.51
CA PRO A 40 18.00 4.30 21.69
C PRO A 40 18.24 3.08 22.59
N GLU A 41 17.19 2.25 22.76
CA GLU A 41 17.26 1.00 23.52
C GLU A 41 18.25 0.04 22.86
N HIS A 42 18.10 -0.20 21.56
CA HIS A 42 18.97 -1.10 20.81
C HIS A 42 20.40 -0.59 20.65
N LEU A 43 20.62 0.72 20.66
CA LEU A 43 21.97 1.29 20.63
C LEU A 43 22.73 1.00 21.93
N SER A 44 22.01 0.93 23.06
CA SER A 44 22.59 0.58 24.36
C SER A 44 22.96 -0.90 24.47
N GLU A 45 22.26 -1.75 23.71
CA GLU A 45 22.49 -3.19 23.66
C GLU A 45 23.56 -3.55 22.62
N TRP A 46 23.36 -3.16 21.36
CA TRP A 46 24.29 -3.42 20.27
C TRP A 46 24.11 -2.45 19.10
N TRP A 47 25.18 -1.75 18.74
CA TRP A 47 25.16 -0.73 17.67
C TRP A 47 24.62 -1.23 16.33
N ALA A 48 24.80 -2.52 16.01
CA ALA A 48 24.30 -3.08 14.75
C ALA A 48 22.77 -3.10 14.69
N PHE A 49 22.09 -3.33 15.82
CA PHE A 49 20.64 -3.24 15.91
C PHE A 49 20.16 -1.80 15.66
N ALA A 50 20.81 -0.81 16.28
CA ALA A 50 20.49 0.61 16.03
C ALA A 50 20.62 1.00 14.55
N ILE A 51 21.66 0.52 13.87
CA ILE A 51 21.84 0.75 12.42
C ILE A 51 20.72 0.06 11.63
N PHE A 52 20.41 -1.19 11.94
CA PHE A 52 19.35 -1.94 11.28
C PHE A 52 18.01 -1.20 11.37
N PHE A 53 17.56 -0.86 12.58
CA PHE A 53 16.29 -0.16 12.78
C PHE A 53 16.28 1.23 12.12
N SER A 54 17.39 1.96 12.17
CA SER A 54 17.52 3.25 11.49
C SER A 54 17.43 3.14 9.97
N ALA A 55 18.05 2.10 9.40
CA ALA A 55 18.03 1.85 7.96
C ALA A 55 16.64 1.43 7.48
N ILE A 56 15.96 0.53 8.23
CA ILE A 56 14.58 0.12 7.92
C ILE A 56 13.62 1.29 8.06
N GLY A 57 13.72 2.08 9.13
CA GLY A 57 12.90 3.27 9.32
C GLY A 57 13.08 4.29 8.17
N MET A 58 14.32 4.55 7.76
CA MET A 58 14.60 5.43 6.62
C MET A 58 14.00 4.89 5.32
N PHE A 59 14.20 3.59 5.05
CA PHE A 59 13.61 2.93 3.89
C PHE A 59 12.09 3.08 3.89
N GLN A 60 11.43 2.81 5.02
CA GLN A 60 9.97 2.88 5.14
C GLN A 60 9.43 4.31 4.94
N LEU A 61 10.16 5.35 5.37
CA LEU A 61 9.77 6.75 5.10
C LEU A 61 9.90 7.11 3.61
N ILE A 62 11.04 6.77 2.99
CA ILE A 62 11.26 7.02 1.55
C ILE A 62 10.21 6.24 0.74
N TRP A 63 10.00 4.98 1.09
CA TRP A 63 9.05 4.11 0.42
C TRP A 63 7.61 4.62 0.54
N ALA A 64 7.21 5.16 1.70
CA ALA A 64 5.90 5.77 1.89
C ALA A 64 5.64 6.89 0.87
N VAL A 65 6.64 7.72 0.60
CA VAL A 65 6.55 8.79 -0.42
C VAL A 65 6.44 8.17 -1.81
N LEU A 66 7.30 7.21 -2.15
CA LEU A 66 7.33 6.58 -3.47
C LEU A 66 6.04 5.83 -3.80
N VAL A 67 5.50 5.04 -2.87
CA VAL A 67 4.24 4.32 -3.11
C VAL A 67 3.05 5.27 -3.19
N HIS A 68 3.11 6.42 -2.52
CA HIS A 68 2.06 7.42 -2.58
C HIS A 68 2.03 8.14 -3.94
N THR A 69 3.20 8.40 -4.53
CA THR A 69 3.33 9.21 -5.75
C THR A 69 3.46 8.40 -7.04
N GLY A 70 3.97 7.16 -6.99
CA GLY A 70 4.29 6.35 -8.18
C GLY A 70 3.61 4.98 -8.22
N GLU A 71 3.32 4.48 -9.43
CA GLU A 71 2.65 3.17 -9.64
C GLU A 71 3.62 2.05 -10.00
N GLU A 72 4.93 2.28 -9.86
CA GLU A 72 5.94 1.38 -10.36
C GLU A 72 5.92 0.04 -9.61
N ARG A 73 5.78 -1.06 -10.38
CA ARG A 73 5.79 -2.42 -9.83
C ARG A 73 7.05 -2.70 -9.01
N ALA A 74 8.20 -2.12 -9.40
CA ALA A 74 9.45 -2.24 -8.67
C ALA A 74 9.35 -1.66 -7.23
N VAL A 75 8.68 -0.51 -7.06
CA VAL A 75 8.43 0.08 -5.74
C VAL A 75 7.55 -0.84 -4.91
N LEU A 76 6.46 -1.37 -5.47
CA LEU A 76 5.59 -2.30 -4.75
C LEU A 76 6.33 -3.57 -4.30
N LEU A 77 7.15 -4.14 -5.18
CA LEU A 77 7.92 -5.35 -4.87
C LEU A 77 9.04 -5.08 -3.85
N SER A 78 9.69 -3.92 -3.87
CA SER A 78 10.72 -3.58 -2.87
C SER A 78 10.12 -3.42 -1.49
N GLY A 79 8.96 -2.76 -1.38
CA GLY A 79 8.21 -2.64 -0.13
C GLY A 79 7.79 -4.01 0.42
N LEU A 80 7.26 -4.87 -0.46
CA LEU A 80 6.87 -6.22 -0.07
C LEU A 80 8.06 -7.03 0.43
N ALA A 81 9.18 -7.04 -0.32
CA ALA A 81 10.34 -7.84 0.00
C ALA A 81 11.01 -7.40 1.32
N VAL A 82 11.21 -6.09 1.51
CA VAL A 82 11.88 -5.58 2.72
C VAL A 82 11.02 -5.80 3.96
N ASN A 83 9.73 -5.43 3.93
CA ASN A 83 8.86 -5.59 5.11
C ASN A 83 8.59 -7.07 5.43
N ALA A 84 8.46 -7.94 4.41
CA ALA A 84 8.38 -9.39 4.67
C ALA A 84 9.68 -9.93 5.28
N GLY A 85 10.84 -9.41 4.86
CA GLY A 85 12.13 -9.74 5.46
C GLY A 85 12.24 -9.31 6.92
N VAL A 86 11.75 -8.11 7.27
CA VAL A 86 11.70 -7.61 8.64
C VAL A 86 10.80 -8.50 9.51
N LEU A 87 9.59 -8.81 9.06
CA LEU A 87 8.69 -9.72 9.77
C LEU A 87 9.29 -11.13 9.94
N ALA A 88 9.97 -11.65 8.93
CA ALA A 88 10.63 -12.94 9.01
C ALA A 88 11.79 -12.93 10.02
N LEU A 89 12.61 -11.88 10.01
CA LEU A 89 13.71 -11.71 10.97
C LEU A 89 13.16 -11.59 12.39
N TRP A 90 12.11 -10.80 12.60
CA TRP A 90 11.41 -10.68 13.87
C TRP A 90 10.84 -12.04 14.33
N ALA A 91 10.21 -12.80 13.44
CA ALA A 91 9.69 -14.12 13.79
C ALA A 91 10.83 -15.06 14.26
N VAL A 92 11.99 -15.02 13.61
CA VAL A 92 13.18 -15.79 14.01
C VAL A 92 13.68 -15.33 15.39
N SER A 93 13.83 -14.03 15.62
CA SER A 93 14.32 -13.52 16.92
C SER A 93 13.41 -13.92 18.08
N ARG A 94 12.08 -13.94 17.86
CA ARG A 94 11.09 -14.31 18.89
C ARG A 94 10.89 -15.82 19.07
N THR A 95 11.43 -16.66 18.20
CA THR A 95 11.20 -18.13 18.26
C THR A 95 12.46 -18.94 18.51
N SER A 96 13.53 -18.66 17.79
CA SER A 96 14.80 -19.39 17.89
C SER A 96 15.98 -18.51 18.32
N GLY A 97 15.75 -17.21 18.45
CA GLY A 97 16.81 -16.22 18.63
C GLY A 97 17.60 -15.94 17.36
N LEU A 98 18.36 -14.85 17.38
CA LEU A 98 19.26 -14.50 16.27
C LEU A 98 20.55 -15.33 16.33
N PRO A 99 21.13 -15.71 15.17
CA PRO A 99 22.36 -16.51 15.13
C PRO A 99 23.62 -15.72 15.48
N PHE A 100 23.49 -14.44 15.79
CA PHE A 100 24.57 -13.54 16.19
C PHE A 100 24.01 -12.41 17.08
N GLY A 101 24.88 -11.70 17.78
CA GLY A 101 24.52 -10.63 18.71
C GLY A 101 24.76 -11.01 20.17
N PRO A 102 24.46 -10.11 21.12
CA PRO A 102 24.69 -10.34 22.55
C PRO A 102 23.93 -11.56 23.11
N GLU A 103 22.71 -11.80 22.62
CA GLU A 103 21.80 -12.86 23.07
C GLU A 103 21.63 -13.96 22.01
N SER A 104 22.73 -14.36 21.38
CA SER A 104 22.67 -15.30 20.26
C SER A 104 22.05 -16.65 20.63
N GLY A 105 21.05 -17.08 19.84
CA GLY A 105 20.34 -18.36 20.03
C GLY A 105 19.29 -18.33 21.15
N GLU A 106 19.09 -17.18 21.79
CA GLU A 106 18.06 -16.99 22.81
C GLU A 106 16.85 -16.30 22.20
N ALA A 107 15.66 -16.87 22.40
CA ALA A 107 14.43 -16.28 21.91
C ALA A 107 14.12 -15.02 22.72
N GLU A 108 14.09 -13.89 22.04
CA GLU A 108 13.85 -12.60 22.68
C GLU A 108 12.35 -12.43 23.03
N ALA A 109 12.05 -11.69 24.09
CA ALA A 109 10.67 -11.47 24.54
C ALA A 109 9.85 -10.60 23.57
N ILE A 110 8.55 -10.88 23.41
CA ILE A 110 7.65 -10.07 22.58
C ILE A 110 7.26 -8.79 23.35
N GLY A 111 7.68 -7.64 22.83
CA GLY A 111 7.28 -6.32 23.30
C GLY A 111 5.97 -5.84 22.65
N TRP A 112 5.31 -4.86 23.27
CA TRP A 112 4.10 -4.27 22.70
C TRP A 112 4.38 -3.44 21.43
N LEU A 113 5.56 -2.80 21.35
CA LEU A 113 6.01 -2.09 20.14
C LEU A 113 6.23 -3.03 18.96
N ASP A 114 6.69 -4.26 19.23
CA ASP A 114 6.83 -5.29 18.19
C ASP A 114 5.50 -5.61 17.53
N VAL A 115 4.47 -5.85 18.35
CA VAL A 115 3.13 -6.19 17.86
C VAL A 115 2.56 -5.04 17.04
N LEU A 116 2.76 -3.80 17.50
CA LEU A 116 2.29 -2.62 16.79
C LEU A 116 3.03 -2.41 15.47
N SER A 117 4.36 -2.58 15.44
CA SER A 117 5.15 -2.51 14.21
C SER A 117 4.72 -3.61 13.24
N GLY A 118 4.65 -4.86 13.70
CA GLY A 118 4.25 -5.99 12.88
C GLY A 118 2.83 -5.84 12.31
N ALA A 119 1.88 -5.30 13.09
CA ALA A 119 0.55 -4.99 12.59
C ALA A 119 0.59 -3.92 11.48
N ALA A 120 1.39 -2.85 11.65
CA ALA A 120 1.56 -1.82 10.64
C ALA A 120 2.21 -2.35 9.35
N GLU A 121 3.19 -3.23 9.47
CA GLU A 121 3.84 -3.91 8.34
C GLU A 121 2.89 -4.85 7.61
N LEU A 122 2.05 -5.61 8.34
CA LEU A 122 1.02 -6.46 7.75
C LEU A 122 -0.03 -5.64 6.98
N VAL A 123 -0.46 -4.49 7.52
CA VAL A 123 -1.36 -3.56 6.82
C VAL A 123 -0.71 -3.02 5.54
N LEU A 124 0.57 -2.66 5.61
CA LEU A 124 1.36 -2.26 4.45
C LEU A 124 1.39 -3.34 3.38
N ILE A 125 1.74 -4.57 3.77
CA ILE A 125 1.84 -5.72 2.86
C ILE A 125 0.48 -6.01 2.22
N ALA A 126 -0.59 -6.00 3.01
CA ALA A 126 -1.96 -6.18 2.48
C ALA A 126 -2.31 -5.09 1.45
N GLY A 127 -1.98 -3.82 1.74
CA GLY A 127 -2.19 -2.72 0.79
C GLY A 127 -1.40 -2.89 -0.52
N ILE A 128 -0.17 -3.38 -0.45
CA ILE A 128 0.64 -3.73 -1.64
C ILE A 128 -0.04 -4.85 -2.45
N LEU A 129 -0.43 -5.94 -1.79
CA LEU A 129 -1.06 -7.09 -2.46
C LEU A 129 -2.39 -6.69 -3.11
N LEU A 130 -3.21 -5.89 -2.44
CA LEU A 130 -4.44 -5.33 -3.02
C LEU A 130 -4.18 -4.41 -4.22
N THR A 131 -3.06 -3.68 -4.21
CA THR A 131 -2.66 -2.84 -5.34
C THR A 131 -2.21 -3.70 -6.54
N LEU A 132 -1.46 -4.77 -6.29
CA LEU A 132 -0.94 -5.66 -7.35
C LEU A 132 -2.01 -6.58 -7.96
N TYR A 133 -2.94 -7.07 -7.14
CA TYR A 133 -3.90 -8.12 -7.51
C TYR A 133 -5.36 -7.68 -7.46
N GLY A 134 -5.63 -6.42 -7.12
CA GLY A 134 -6.99 -5.89 -7.01
C GLY A 134 -7.73 -5.88 -8.36
N PRO A 135 -9.08 -5.98 -8.36
CA PRO A 135 -9.88 -5.90 -9.58
C PRO A 135 -9.65 -4.58 -10.30
N ARG A 136 -9.16 -4.63 -11.56
CA ARG A 136 -9.14 -3.46 -12.44
C ARG A 136 -10.59 -3.20 -12.88
N ARG A 137 -11.13 -2.01 -12.59
CA ARG A 137 -12.43 -1.64 -13.17
C ARG A 137 -12.24 -1.53 -14.70
N PRO A 138 -13.05 -2.22 -15.51
CA PRO A 138 -13.05 -1.97 -16.94
C PRO A 138 -13.38 -0.50 -17.18
N HIS A 139 -12.53 0.22 -17.93
CA HIS A 139 -12.89 1.53 -18.46
C HIS A 139 -14.15 1.32 -19.30
N GLY A 140 -15.20 2.09 -19.03
CA GLY A 140 -16.50 1.93 -19.68
C GLY A 140 -16.39 1.98 -21.20
N ALA A 141 -16.53 0.81 -21.83
CA ALA A 141 -16.97 0.73 -23.21
C ALA A 141 -18.50 0.93 -23.19
N GLY A 142 -18.98 2.00 -23.81
CA GLY A 142 -20.42 2.25 -23.98
C GLY A 142 -20.87 3.65 -23.56
N ALA A 143 -20.41 4.68 -24.27
CA ALA A 143 -21.08 5.99 -24.32
C ALA A 143 -21.00 6.57 -25.75
N GLY A 144 -21.07 5.70 -26.76
CA GLY A 144 -20.91 6.08 -28.16
C GLY A 144 -21.90 5.46 -29.16
N ASP A 145 -22.80 4.56 -28.75
CA ASP A 145 -23.66 3.82 -29.70
C ASP A 145 -25.06 4.45 -29.92
N ASP A 146 -25.44 5.49 -29.18
CA ASP A 146 -26.78 6.10 -29.33
C ASP A 146 -26.80 7.37 -30.22
N ALA A 147 -25.66 7.78 -30.79
CA ALA A 147 -25.58 9.01 -31.59
C ALA A 147 -25.79 8.80 -33.12
N ASP A 148 -25.78 7.56 -33.62
CA ASP A 148 -25.91 7.26 -35.05
C ASP A 148 -27.34 6.86 -35.48
N ALA A 149 -28.31 6.83 -34.56
CA ALA A 149 -29.68 6.41 -34.86
C ALA A 149 -30.61 7.52 -35.37
N GLU A 150 -30.16 8.78 -35.44
CA GLU A 150 -31.03 9.94 -35.71
C GLU A 150 -30.63 10.78 -36.94
N ARG A 151 -30.09 10.14 -37.99
CA ARG A 151 -29.96 10.78 -39.31
C ARG A 151 -31.14 10.39 -40.22
N PRO A 152 -32.10 11.29 -40.50
CA PRO A 152 -33.10 11.06 -41.53
C PRO A 152 -32.41 10.96 -42.90
N ALA A 153 -32.76 9.93 -43.66
CA ALA A 153 -32.32 9.76 -45.03
C ALA A 153 -32.89 10.90 -45.91
N GLU A 154 -32.02 11.74 -46.48
CA GLU A 154 -32.39 12.62 -47.58
C GLU A 154 -32.62 11.78 -48.85
N PRO A 155 -33.79 11.88 -49.51
CA PRO A 155 -33.97 11.31 -50.84
C PRO A 155 -33.23 12.16 -51.88
N ALA A 156 -32.31 11.53 -52.59
CA ALA A 156 -31.71 12.08 -53.79
C ALA A 156 -32.75 12.16 -54.92
N GLU A 157 -33.28 13.35 -55.21
CA GLU A 157 -33.94 13.59 -56.48
C GLU A 157 -32.92 13.98 -57.56
N GLN A 158 -32.80 13.06 -58.51
CA GLN A 158 -32.03 13.16 -59.73
C GLN A 158 -32.88 13.83 -60.82
N SER A 159 -32.19 14.58 -61.67
CA SER A 159 -32.60 15.16 -62.94
C SER A 159 -33.47 14.25 -63.83
N GLY A 160 -34.52 14.83 -64.42
CA GLY A 160 -35.28 14.30 -65.57
C GLY A 160 -36.25 15.35 -66.10
#